data_AF-A0A928GED0-F1
#
_entry.id   AF-A0A928GED0-F1
#
_cell.length_a   1.000
_cell.length_b   1.000
_cell.length_c   1.000
_cell.angle_alpha   90.00
_cell.angle_beta   90.00
_cell.angle_gamma   90.00
#
_symmetry.space_group_name_H-M   'P 1'
#
loop_
_entity.id
_entity.type
_entity.pdbx_description
1 polymer ?
#
loop_
_entity_poly.entity_id
_entity_poly.type
_entity_poly.pdbx_seq_one_letter_code
_entity_poly.pdbx_strand_id
1 'polypeptide(L)'
;MILLVLPLAACTPDNGQEQIDAQAPYTLSVDKTEIESDGKQAATFTIVDANGKVLTDDNALMSKIYFKNEATDKRLARRTRTFRSVEDGEYTFSATVAGDPCENTVTISSVNRSTYEVFRKNVCIYRFTATWCPNCPSMTQGFERVSDWTKSRFVELDLHGAGSTYALSDGSKVIADYLCGKFNAPGFPSCVYDLDYMSEERTYTEIESIIFDRIAQHPTTCGIKAQCDYNDGTLSLQAWLKTSAAGKYDLGYAMLKDDCPGGADAYEEEYDNVVTGLSANYEYFTPGAQQLESGEEYKFVDISSAMDQPLTGDLSKYSMVVFALKQEGSKVIIDNVVRMPLVDGSVDYIYN
;
A
#
# COMPACT_ATOMS: atom_id res chain seq x y z
N MET A 1 62.38 -18.10 -58.66
CA MET A 1 60.97 -17.66 -58.61
C MET A 1 60.47 -17.95 -57.22
N ILE A 2 60.52 -16.97 -56.32
CA ILE A 2 60.12 -17.09 -54.92
C ILE A 2 58.83 -16.29 -54.79
N LEU A 3 57.72 -16.97 -54.52
CA LEU A 3 56.42 -16.36 -54.26
C LEU A 3 56.35 -16.06 -52.76
N LEU A 4 56.45 -14.78 -52.41
CA LEU A 4 56.33 -14.28 -51.05
C LEU A 4 54.82 -14.13 -50.74
N VAL A 5 54.31 -14.90 -49.79
CA VAL A 5 52.94 -14.76 -49.27
C VAL A 5 53.00 -13.87 -48.03
N LEU A 6 52.47 -12.66 -48.12
CA LEU A 6 52.21 -11.77 -46.99
C LEU A 6 50.86 -12.15 -46.37
N PRO A 7 50.76 -12.45 -45.06
CA PRO A 7 49.47 -12.57 -44.41
C PRO A 7 48.88 -11.17 -44.16
N LEU A 8 47.63 -10.98 -44.59
CA LEU A 8 46.79 -9.85 -44.20
C LEU A 8 46.58 -9.86 -42.69
N ALA A 9 46.84 -8.73 -42.03
CA ALA A 9 46.34 -8.46 -40.70
C ALA A 9 44.81 -8.29 -40.79
N ALA A 10 44.07 -9.21 -40.21
CA ALA A 10 42.64 -9.06 -39.99
C ALA A 10 42.43 -8.16 -38.77
N CYS A 11 41.93 -6.94 -38.98
CA CYS A 11 41.32 -6.14 -37.92
C CYS A 11 40.08 -6.88 -37.41
N THR A 12 40.07 -7.26 -36.15
CA THR A 12 38.86 -7.68 -35.45
C THR A 12 38.03 -6.43 -35.14
N PRO A 13 36.73 -6.38 -35.45
CA PRO A 13 35.87 -5.29 -35.02
C PRO A 13 35.73 -5.35 -33.50
N ASP A 14 36.09 -4.25 -32.83
CA ASP A 14 35.78 -3.99 -31.44
C ASP A 14 34.26 -3.81 -31.31
N ASN A 15 33.57 -4.92 -31.11
CA ASN A 15 32.17 -4.90 -30.69
C ASN A 15 32.20 -4.44 -29.23
N GLY A 16 32.11 -3.12 -29.01
CA GLY A 16 32.14 -2.46 -27.70
C GLY A 16 31.03 -2.95 -26.75
N GLN A 17 31.13 -4.20 -26.31
CA GLN A 17 30.58 -4.66 -25.05
C GLN A 17 31.37 -3.89 -24.00
N GLU A 18 30.69 -3.00 -23.27
CA GLU A 18 31.25 -2.40 -22.06
C GLU A 18 31.88 -3.52 -21.22
N GLN A 19 33.21 -3.57 -21.21
CA GLN A 19 33.94 -4.59 -20.49
C GLN A 19 33.64 -4.37 -19.00
N ILE A 20 32.93 -5.33 -18.42
CA ILE A 20 32.61 -5.32 -17.00
C ILE A 20 33.87 -5.76 -16.30
N ASP A 21 34.49 -4.86 -15.54
CA ASP A 21 35.65 -5.16 -14.71
C ASP A 21 35.21 -5.97 -13.47
N ALA A 22 34.75 -7.20 -13.70
CA ALA A 22 34.31 -8.16 -12.70
C ALA A 22 34.64 -9.58 -13.17
N GLN A 23 35.16 -10.42 -12.28
CA GLN A 23 35.59 -11.78 -12.62
C GLN A 23 34.83 -12.84 -11.83
N ALA A 24 34.10 -13.72 -12.53
CA ALA A 24 33.44 -14.87 -11.91
C ALA A 24 34.48 -15.89 -11.33
N PRO A 25 34.12 -16.70 -10.33
CA PRO A 25 32.81 -16.79 -9.68
C PRO A 25 32.44 -15.58 -8.81
N TYR A 26 31.14 -15.41 -8.58
CA TYR A 26 30.59 -14.37 -7.72
C TYR A 26 29.99 -15.00 -6.46
N THR A 27 30.29 -14.41 -5.30
CA THR A 27 29.74 -14.85 -4.02
C THR A 27 28.81 -13.77 -3.46
N LEU A 28 27.60 -14.19 -3.08
CA LEU A 28 26.60 -13.33 -2.45
C LEU A 28 26.69 -13.46 -0.92
N SER A 29 26.66 -12.34 -0.22
CA SER A 29 26.60 -12.28 1.24
C SER A 29 25.62 -11.22 1.70
N VAL A 30 25.22 -11.29 2.97
CA VAL A 30 24.34 -10.32 3.62
C VAL A 30 24.91 -9.96 4.99
N ASP A 31 24.80 -8.69 5.39
CA ASP A 31 25.27 -8.21 6.70
C ASP A 31 24.45 -8.74 7.88
N LYS A 32 23.17 -9.07 7.64
CA LYS A 32 22.22 -9.57 8.63
C LYS A 32 21.39 -10.70 8.02
N THR A 33 21.32 -11.82 8.74
CA THR A 33 20.43 -12.94 8.41
C THR A 33 19.12 -12.88 9.19
N GLU A 34 18.95 -11.89 10.07
CA GLU A 34 17.72 -11.62 10.80
C GLU A 34 17.45 -10.12 10.80
N ILE A 35 16.21 -9.74 10.46
CA ILE A 35 15.70 -8.37 10.53
C ILE A 35 14.36 -8.33 11.25
N GLU A 36 14.06 -7.19 11.86
CA GLU A 36 12.71 -6.92 12.34
C GLU A 36 11.78 -6.71 11.14
N SER A 37 10.57 -7.26 11.20
CA SER A 37 9.50 -7.03 10.22
C SER A 37 8.83 -5.66 10.38
N ASP A 38 9.62 -4.63 10.69
CA ASP A 38 9.16 -3.26 10.95
C ASP A 38 9.30 -2.34 9.72
N GLY A 39 9.82 -2.87 8.61
CA GLY A 39 10.13 -2.13 7.39
C GLY A 39 11.24 -1.07 7.52
N LYS A 40 11.87 -0.93 8.70
CA LYS A 40 12.95 0.02 8.98
C LYS A 40 14.29 -0.67 8.95
N GLN A 41 14.38 -1.87 9.54
CA GLN A 41 15.63 -2.63 9.51
C GLN A 41 15.89 -3.15 8.10
N ALA A 42 17.09 -2.84 7.59
CA ALA A 42 17.57 -3.37 6.33
C ALA A 42 18.64 -4.45 6.55
N ALA A 43 18.55 -5.48 5.73
CA ALA A 43 19.63 -6.39 5.39
C ALA A 43 20.27 -5.92 4.09
N THR A 44 21.59 -5.78 4.06
CA THR A 44 22.37 -5.24 2.95
C THR A 44 23.16 -6.35 2.28
N PHE A 45 22.88 -6.57 1.00
CA PHE A 45 23.59 -7.53 0.17
C PHE A 45 24.95 -6.99 -0.28
N THR A 46 25.93 -7.89 -0.31
CA THR A 46 27.27 -7.65 -0.84
C THR A 46 27.62 -8.77 -1.82
N ILE A 47 28.06 -8.41 -3.02
CA ILE A 47 28.58 -9.36 -4.01
C ILE A 47 30.08 -9.13 -4.17
N VAL A 48 30.84 -10.20 -4.08
CA VAL A 48 32.30 -10.21 -4.25
C VAL A 48 32.67 -11.11 -5.43
N ASP A 49 33.63 -10.66 -6.23
CA ASP A 49 34.17 -11.43 -7.36
C ASP A 49 35.35 -12.35 -6.95
N ALA A 50 35.87 -13.13 -7.89
CA ALA A 50 36.96 -14.09 -7.64
C ALA A 50 38.26 -13.44 -7.11
N ASN A 51 38.46 -12.15 -7.38
CA ASN A 51 39.63 -11.38 -6.95
C ASN A 51 39.39 -10.64 -5.62
N GLY A 52 38.22 -10.80 -5.00
CA GLY A 52 37.87 -10.10 -3.77
C GLY A 52 37.32 -8.69 -3.99
N LYS A 53 37.01 -8.29 -5.24
CA LYS A 53 36.43 -6.96 -5.53
C LYS A 53 34.96 -6.95 -5.13
N VAL A 54 34.57 -5.96 -4.32
CA VAL A 54 33.17 -5.71 -3.96
C VAL A 54 32.48 -5.01 -5.13
N LEU A 55 31.48 -5.65 -5.73
CA LEU A 55 30.78 -5.15 -6.92
C LEU A 55 29.58 -4.26 -6.57
N THR A 56 29.01 -4.44 -5.37
CA THR A 56 27.82 -3.73 -4.89
C THR A 56 28.08 -2.28 -4.46
N ASP A 57 29.35 -1.86 -4.37
CA ASP A 57 29.75 -0.47 -4.12
C ASP A 57 29.92 0.34 -5.43
N ASP A 58 29.99 -0.34 -6.58
CA ASP A 58 30.19 0.30 -7.88
C ASP A 58 28.86 0.68 -8.52
N ASN A 59 28.60 1.98 -8.63
CA ASN A 59 27.37 2.52 -9.22
C ASN A 59 27.14 2.14 -10.69
N ALA A 60 28.20 1.89 -11.47
CA ALA A 60 28.07 1.43 -12.85
C ALA A 60 27.62 -0.04 -12.86
N LEU A 61 28.21 -0.88 -12.00
CA LEU A 61 27.90 -2.30 -11.87
C LEU A 61 26.52 -2.57 -11.25
N MET A 62 26.06 -1.73 -10.32
CA MET A 62 24.74 -1.84 -9.69
C MET A 62 23.57 -1.83 -10.69
N SER A 63 23.77 -1.31 -11.91
CA SER A 63 22.77 -1.38 -12.98
C SER A 63 22.64 -2.77 -13.64
N LYS A 64 23.67 -3.60 -13.47
CA LYS A 64 23.84 -4.95 -14.04
C LYS A 64 23.68 -6.05 -12.97
N ILE A 65 23.50 -5.69 -11.71
CA ILE A 65 23.24 -6.60 -10.59
C ILE A 65 21.72 -6.73 -10.38
N TYR A 66 21.25 -7.96 -10.22
CA TYR A 66 19.86 -8.25 -9.85
C TYR A 66 19.80 -9.20 -8.67
N PHE A 67 19.07 -8.80 -7.62
CA PHE A 67 18.70 -9.68 -6.51
C PHE A 67 17.29 -10.19 -6.74
N LYS A 68 17.07 -11.49 -6.58
CA LYS A 68 15.81 -12.16 -6.85
C LYS A 68 15.36 -12.99 -5.67
N ASN A 69 14.13 -12.79 -5.21
CA ASN A 69 13.51 -13.66 -4.23
C ASN A 69 13.15 -14.98 -4.91
N GLU A 70 13.67 -16.09 -4.38
CA GLU A 70 13.51 -17.42 -4.97
C GLU A 70 12.08 -17.97 -4.87
N ALA A 71 11.32 -17.58 -3.84
CA ALA A 71 9.96 -18.06 -3.65
C ALA A 71 8.96 -17.39 -4.61
N THR A 72 9.17 -16.11 -4.92
CA THR A 72 8.22 -15.32 -5.72
C THR A 72 8.70 -15.02 -7.14
N ASP A 73 9.94 -15.36 -7.47
CA ASP A 73 10.65 -14.99 -8.71
C ASP A 73 10.71 -13.46 -8.96
N LYS A 74 10.41 -12.65 -7.94
CA LYS A 74 10.40 -11.18 -8.04
C LYS A 74 11.80 -10.63 -7.77
N ARG A 75 12.18 -9.64 -8.56
CA ARG A 75 13.45 -8.92 -8.39
C ARG A 75 13.25 -7.72 -7.47
N LEU A 76 14.26 -7.44 -6.66
CA LEU A 76 14.35 -6.14 -5.99
C LEU A 76 14.49 -5.02 -7.03
N ALA A 77 14.10 -3.81 -6.65
CA ALA A 77 14.23 -2.63 -7.49
C ALA A 77 15.66 -2.47 -8.02
N ARG A 78 15.80 -1.98 -9.26
CA ARG A 78 17.13 -1.77 -9.85
C ARG A 78 17.97 -0.84 -8.98
N ARG A 79 19.28 -1.08 -8.96
CA ARG A 79 20.24 -0.30 -8.16
C ARG A 79 19.98 -0.32 -6.64
N THR A 80 19.17 -1.27 -6.17
CA THR A 80 18.98 -1.52 -4.73
C THR A 80 19.85 -2.70 -4.30
N ARG A 81 20.43 -2.60 -3.11
CA ARG A 81 21.18 -3.69 -2.46
C ARG A 81 20.68 -4.00 -1.06
N THR A 82 19.53 -3.47 -0.68
CA THR A 82 18.94 -3.67 0.64
C THR A 82 17.60 -4.38 0.52
N PHE A 83 17.33 -5.24 1.49
CA PHE A 83 16.04 -5.86 1.70
C PHE A 83 15.46 -5.41 3.05
N ARG A 84 14.18 -5.06 3.04
CA ARG A 84 13.36 -4.68 4.19
C ARG A 84 12.05 -5.43 4.07
N SER A 85 11.41 -5.73 5.19
CA SER A 85 10.12 -6.41 5.22
C SER A 85 9.23 -5.83 6.32
N VAL A 86 7.92 -5.86 6.08
CA VAL A 86 6.86 -5.59 7.07
C VAL A 86 6.04 -6.85 7.37
N GLU A 87 6.55 -8.00 6.95
CA GLU A 87 5.92 -9.31 7.06
C GLU A 87 6.94 -10.31 7.61
N ASP A 88 6.44 -11.21 8.45
CA ASP A 88 7.25 -12.29 9.01
C ASP A 88 7.53 -13.38 7.98
N GLY A 89 8.66 -14.05 8.13
CA GLY A 89 9.01 -15.22 7.35
C GLY A 89 10.45 -15.24 6.86
N GLU A 90 10.74 -16.26 6.07
CA GLU A 90 12.07 -16.51 5.50
C GLU A 90 12.14 -16.05 4.05
N TYR A 91 13.13 -15.22 3.74
CA TYR A 91 13.34 -14.66 2.42
C TYR A 91 14.68 -15.12 1.87
N THR A 92 14.63 -16.03 0.89
CA THR A 92 15.84 -16.54 0.21
C THR A 92 16.08 -15.78 -1.09
N PHE A 93 17.29 -15.25 -1.23
CA PHE A 93 17.70 -14.47 -2.40
C PHE A 93 18.83 -15.15 -3.16
N SER A 94 18.69 -15.18 -4.48
CA SER A 94 19.79 -15.35 -5.42
C SER A 94 20.19 -14.00 -6.01
N ALA A 95 21.36 -13.94 -6.65
CA ALA A 95 21.79 -12.77 -7.39
C ALA A 95 22.46 -13.13 -8.71
N THR A 96 22.37 -12.22 -9.68
CA THR A 96 23.13 -12.28 -10.93
C THR A 96 23.93 -11.01 -11.15
N VAL A 97 25.11 -11.14 -11.75
CA VAL A 97 25.97 -10.05 -12.19
C VAL A 97 26.07 -10.14 -13.71
N ALA A 98 25.49 -9.17 -14.42
CA ALA A 98 25.48 -9.13 -15.89
C ALA A 98 24.91 -10.39 -16.59
N GLY A 99 24.04 -11.13 -15.89
CA GLY A 99 23.42 -12.36 -16.38
C GLY A 99 24.05 -13.63 -15.81
N ASP A 100 25.27 -13.56 -15.26
CA ASP A 100 25.93 -14.69 -14.63
C ASP A 100 25.47 -14.87 -13.18
N PRO A 101 25.08 -16.08 -12.75
CA PRO A 101 24.60 -16.32 -11.39
C PRO A 101 25.74 -16.30 -10.37
N CYS A 102 25.44 -15.83 -9.16
CA CYS A 102 26.29 -16.09 -7.99
C CYS A 102 26.24 -17.57 -7.62
N GLU A 103 27.30 -18.08 -6.99
CA GLU A 103 27.43 -19.50 -6.64
C GLU A 103 26.48 -19.95 -5.52
N ASN A 104 25.97 -19.01 -4.74
CA ASN A 104 25.17 -19.27 -3.56
C ASN A 104 23.94 -18.38 -3.47
N THR A 105 23.04 -18.74 -2.56
CA THR A 105 21.94 -17.92 -2.08
C THR A 105 22.21 -17.44 -0.66
N VAL A 106 21.43 -16.46 -0.20
CA VAL A 106 21.38 -16.03 1.19
C VAL A 106 19.93 -16.04 1.67
N THR A 107 19.72 -16.35 2.94
CA THR A 107 18.39 -16.35 3.55
C THR A 107 18.35 -15.36 4.70
N ILE A 108 17.28 -14.56 4.75
CA ILE A 108 17.03 -13.56 5.78
C ILE A 108 15.72 -13.92 6.46
N SER A 109 15.76 -14.08 7.78
CA SER A 109 14.59 -14.21 8.64
C SER A 109 14.05 -12.83 8.97
N SER A 110 12.77 -12.59 8.70
CA SER A 110 12.04 -11.40 9.11
C SER A 110 11.11 -11.79 10.24
N VAL A 111 11.23 -11.14 11.40
CA VAL A 111 10.51 -11.55 12.61
C VAL A 111 9.85 -10.37 13.30
N ASN A 112 8.57 -10.52 13.65
CA ASN A 112 7.81 -9.51 14.35
C ASN A 112 8.16 -9.52 15.83
N ARG A 113 8.12 -8.34 16.44
CA ARG A 113 8.08 -8.21 17.89
C ARG A 113 6.65 -7.96 18.32
N SER A 114 5.91 -9.06 18.45
CA SER A 114 4.50 -9.12 18.88
C SER A 114 4.21 -8.38 20.19
N THR A 115 5.23 -7.97 20.92
CA THR A 115 5.16 -7.12 22.11
C THR A 115 4.71 -5.67 21.86
N TYR A 116 4.84 -5.11 20.65
CA TYR A 116 4.46 -3.71 20.40
C TYR A 116 3.76 -3.44 19.05
N GLU A 117 3.89 -4.29 18.04
CA GLU A 117 3.11 -4.22 16.78
C GLU A 117 2.10 -5.37 16.70
N VAL A 118 1.12 -5.36 17.60
CA VAL A 118 0.17 -6.46 17.82
C VAL A 118 -0.77 -6.70 16.65
N PHE A 119 -1.23 -5.63 15.99
CA PHE A 119 -2.27 -5.70 14.96
C PHE A 119 -1.72 -5.41 13.58
N ARG A 120 -2.31 -6.03 12.56
CA ARG A 120 -2.00 -5.76 11.17
C ARG A 120 -2.48 -4.37 10.77
N LYS A 121 -1.56 -3.54 10.29
CA LYS A 121 -1.87 -2.22 9.72
C LYS A 121 -2.40 -2.39 8.29
N ASN A 122 -3.60 -1.88 8.07
CA ASN A 122 -4.08 -1.51 6.74
C ASN A 122 -4.08 0.02 6.61
N VAL A 123 -3.78 0.51 5.42
CA VAL A 123 -3.74 1.94 5.09
C VAL A 123 -5.10 2.36 4.54
N CYS A 124 -5.70 3.41 5.09
CA CYS A 124 -6.90 4.01 4.51
C CYS A 124 -6.49 5.06 3.49
N ILE A 125 -7.06 5.01 2.29
CA ILE A 125 -6.74 5.94 1.20
C ILE A 125 -8.00 6.73 0.88
N TYR A 126 -7.98 8.02 1.17
CA TYR A 126 -8.98 8.97 0.68
C TYR A 126 -8.55 9.39 -0.70
N ARG A 127 -9.17 8.82 -1.73
CA ARG A 127 -8.88 9.18 -3.11
C ARG A 127 -9.86 10.26 -3.56
N PHE A 128 -9.32 11.37 -4.01
CA PHE A 128 -10.12 12.43 -4.61
C PHE A 128 -10.14 12.25 -6.12
N THR A 129 -11.33 12.03 -6.66
CA THR A 129 -11.56 11.75 -8.09
C THR A 129 -12.76 12.55 -8.60
N ALA A 130 -13.03 12.48 -9.90
CA ALA A 130 -14.24 13.06 -10.48
C ALA A 130 -14.56 12.41 -11.83
N THR A 131 -15.85 12.34 -12.19
CA THR A 131 -16.25 11.74 -13.47
C THR A 131 -15.74 12.53 -14.67
N TRP A 132 -15.60 13.85 -14.53
CA TRP A 132 -15.11 14.78 -15.56
C TRP A 132 -13.58 14.90 -15.62
N CYS A 133 -12.84 14.16 -14.79
CA CYS A 133 -11.40 14.32 -14.64
C CYS A 133 -10.61 13.44 -15.63
N PRO A 134 -9.96 14.02 -16.65
CA PRO A 134 -9.25 13.23 -17.67
C PRO A 134 -8.01 12.50 -17.15
N ASN A 135 -7.44 12.95 -16.03
CA ASN A 135 -6.24 12.36 -15.44
C ASN A 135 -6.56 11.28 -14.41
N CYS A 136 -7.79 11.22 -13.91
CA CYS A 136 -8.21 10.27 -12.88
C CYS A 136 -8.07 8.79 -13.29
N PRO A 137 -8.34 8.38 -14.55
CA PRO A 137 -8.10 7.01 -15.00
C PRO A 137 -6.65 6.54 -14.88
N SER A 138 -5.67 7.46 -14.87
CA SER A 138 -4.26 7.10 -14.70
C SER A 138 -3.94 6.67 -13.27
N MET A 139 -4.66 7.18 -12.27
CA MET A 139 -4.54 6.74 -10.88
C MET A 139 -5.24 5.40 -10.66
N THR A 140 -6.43 5.19 -11.27
CA THR A 140 -7.13 3.88 -11.28
C THR A 140 -6.20 2.77 -11.78
N GLN A 141 -5.60 2.96 -12.96
CA GLN A 141 -4.64 2.01 -13.52
C GLN A 141 -3.41 1.78 -12.62
N GLY A 142 -3.00 2.79 -11.84
CA GLY A 142 -1.94 2.67 -10.84
C GLY A 142 -2.31 1.66 -9.76
N PHE A 143 -3.48 1.84 -9.13
CA PHE A 143 -4.01 0.95 -8.10
C PHE A 143 -4.31 -0.46 -8.62
N GLU A 144 -4.85 -0.62 -9.83
CA GLU A 144 -5.10 -1.93 -10.43
C GLU A 144 -3.83 -2.77 -10.63
N ARG A 145 -2.68 -2.09 -10.84
CA ARG A 145 -1.40 -2.72 -11.17
C ARG A 145 -0.50 -2.98 -9.97
N VAL A 146 -0.85 -2.49 -8.77
CA VAL A 146 -0.11 -2.86 -7.56
C VAL A 146 -0.24 -4.37 -7.31
N SER A 147 0.72 -4.95 -6.59
CA SER A 147 0.71 -6.37 -6.28
C SER A 147 -0.48 -6.76 -5.39
N ASP A 148 -0.85 -8.03 -5.44
CA ASP A 148 -1.92 -8.59 -4.59
C ASP A 148 -1.62 -8.40 -3.10
N TRP A 149 -0.33 -8.45 -2.72
CA TRP A 149 0.10 -8.10 -1.37
C TRP A 149 -0.34 -6.68 -1.03
N THR A 150 0.02 -5.69 -1.86
CA THR A 150 -0.37 -4.29 -1.65
C THR A 150 -1.89 -4.14 -1.61
N LYS A 151 -2.63 -4.77 -2.54
CA LYS A 151 -4.11 -4.76 -2.54
C LYS A 151 -4.71 -5.27 -1.24
N SER A 152 -4.04 -6.21 -0.56
CA SER A 152 -4.47 -6.73 0.74
C SER A 152 -4.15 -5.83 1.94
N ARG A 153 -3.45 -4.71 1.74
CA ARG A 153 -2.92 -3.81 2.79
C ARG A 153 -3.55 -2.42 2.77
N PHE A 154 -4.50 -2.13 1.90
CA PHE A 154 -5.21 -0.85 1.92
C PHE A 154 -6.72 -0.99 1.72
N VAL A 155 -7.44 0.06 2.09
CA VAL A 155 -8.85 0.27 1.75
C VAL A 155 -8.98 1.66 1.13
N GLU A 156 -9.46 1.70 -0.10
CA GLU A 156 -9.66 2.92 -0.87
C GLU A 156 -11.08 3.47 -0.66
N LEU A 157 -11.19 4.79 -0.50
CA LEU A 157 -12.43 5.54 -0.37
C LEU A 157 -12.47 6.56 -1.50
N ASP A 158 -13.20 6.27 -2.57
CA ASP A 158 -13.31 7.13 -3.75
C ASP A 158 -14.34 8.24 -3.52
N LEU A 159 -13.81 9.41 -3.19
CA LEU A 159 -14.58 10.63 -2.97
C LEU A 159 -14.61 11.45 -4.25
N HIS A 160 -15.81 11.56 -4.82
CA HIS A 160 -16.02 12.30 -6.06
C HIS A 160 -16.27 13.79 -5.80
N GLY A 161 -15.55 14.63 -6.54
CA GLY A 161 -15.67 16.09 -6.46
C GLY A 161 -16.91 16.67 -7.11
N ALA A 162 -17.14 17.96 -6.83
CA ALA A 162 -18.30 18.71 -7.29
C ALA A 162 -18.50 18.58 -8.80
N GLY A 163 -19.77 18.48 -9.22
CA GLY A 163 -20.14 18.27 -10.62
C GLY A 163 -20.02 16.82 -11.09
N SER A 164 -19.52 15.90 -10.25
CA SER A 164 -19.59 14.46 -10.52
C SER A 164 -20.95 13.88 -10.11
N THR A 165 -21.39 12.85 -10.84
CA THR A 165 -22.63 12.09 -10.52
C THR A 165 -22.61 11.49 -9.11
N TYR A 166 -21.43 11.16 -8.61
CA TYR A 166 -21.22 10.48 -7.32
C TYR A 166 -20.74 11.40 -6.20
N ALA A 167 -20.84 12.73 -6.39
CA ALA A 167 -20.38 13.69 -5.39
C ALA A 167 -21.18 13.56 -4.08
N LEU A 168 -20.49 13.24 -2.98
CA LEU A 168 -21.08 13.16 -1.65
C LEU A 168 -20.94 14.51 -0.94
N SER A 169 -22.03 15.00 -0.34
CA SER A 169 -22.08 16.30 0.32
C SER A 169 -22.50 16.21 1.80
N ASP A 170 -21.88 17.05 2.62
CA ASP A 170 -22.27 17.36 4.01
C ASP A 170 -22.74 18.82 4.07
N GLY A 171 -24.06 19.01 4.08
CA GLY A 171 -24.67 20.32 3.92
C GLY A 171 -24.29 20.97 2.58
N SER A 172 -23.64 22.13 2.62
CA SER A 172 -23.17 22.85 1.42
C SER A 172 -21.77 22.46 0.96
N LYS A 173 -21.11 21.51 1.63
CA LYS A 173 -19.73 21.10 1.32
C LYS A 173 -19.76 19.79 0.54
N VAL A 174 -19.12 19.77 -0.62
CA VAL A 174 -18.75 18.50 -1.26
C VAL A 174 -17.52 17.97 -0.54
N ILE A 175 -17.60 16.75 -0.01
CA ILE A 175 -16.61 16.20 0.91
C ILE A 175 -15.23 16.08 0.24
N ALA A 176 -15.20 15.62 -1.01
CA ALA A 176 -13.97 15.50 -1.78
C ALA A 176 -13.24 16.84 -1.93
N ASP A 177 -13.96 17.91 -2.35
CA ASP A 177 -13.38 19.25 -2.52
C ASP A 177 -12.90 19.83 -1.18
N TYR A 178 -13.68 19.63 -0.12
CA TYR A 178 -13.31 20.10 1.21
C TYR A 178 -12.02 19.43 1.71
N LEU A 179 -11.93 18.11 1.63
CA LEU A 179 -10.76 17.36 2.05
C LEU A 179 -9.54 17.62 1.17
N CYS A 180 -9.73 17.71 -0.16
CA CYS A 180 -8.70 18.09 -1.11
C CYS A 180 -8.07 19.44 -0.72
N GLY A 181 -8.89 20.46 -0.43
CA GLY A 181 -8.43 21.75 0.05
C GLY A 181 -7.77 21.69 1.44
N LYS A 182 -8.34 20.94 2.39
CA LYS A 182 -7.81 20.79 3.76
C LYS A 182 -6.39 20.21 3.78
N PHE A 183 -6.10 19.28 2.88
CA PHE A 183 -4.79 18.63 2.75
C PHE A 183 -3.87 19.34 1.75
N ASN A 184 -4.26 20.51 1.23
CA ASN A 184 -3.54 21.26 0.21
C ASN A 184 -3.20 20.41 -1.04
N ALA A 185 -4.07 19.47 -1.38
CA ALA A 185 -3.95 18.75 -2.63
C ALA A 185 -4.26 19.72 -3.79
N PRO A 186 -3.50 19.67 -4.89
CA PRO A 186 -3.63 20.66 -5.97
C PRO A 186 -4.80 20.41 -6.91
N GLY A 187 -5.48 19.26 -6.78
CA GLY A 187 -6.65 18.92 -7.57
C GLY A 187 -6.86 17.41 -7.68
N PHE A 188 -7.65 17.01 -8.67
CA PHE A 188 -7.95 15.60 -8.94
C PHE A 188 -7.13 15.08 -10.13
N PRO A 189 -6.61 13.84 -10.08
CA PRO A 189 -6.66 12.93 -8.94
C PRO A 189 -5.58 13.25 -7.89
N SER A 190 -5.88 13.00 -6.63
CA SER A 190 -4.90 12.98 -5.54
C SER A 190 -5.38 12.06 -4.43
N CYS A 191 -4.46 11.64 -3.56
CA CYS A 191 -4.73 10.74 -2.45
C CYS A 191 -4.29 11.34 -1.12
N VAL A 192 -5.05 11.07 -0.06
CA VAL A 192 -4.63 11.27 1.32
C VAL A 192 -4.63 9.93 2.04
N TYR A 193 -3.45 9.50 2.48
CA TYR A 193 -3.22 8.26 3.19
C TYR A 193 -3.34 8.52 4.70
N ASP A 194 -4.20 7.74 5.35
CA ASP A 194 -4.46 7.75 6.80
C ASP A 194 -4.81 9.14 7.38
N LEU A 195 -5.39 10.04 6.58
CA LEU A 195 -5.62 11.44 6.96
C LEU A 195 -4.35 12.20 7.39
N ASP A 196 -3.18 11.79 6.89
CA ASP A 196 -1.90 12.35 7.32
C ASP A 196 -0.97 12.73 6.16
N TYR A 197 -0.88 11.87 5.14
CA TYR A 197 0.06 12.06 4.03
C TYR A 197 -0.67 12.27 2.70
N MET A 198 -0.40 13.38 2.02
CA MET A 198 -0.96 13.71 0.71
C MET A 198 0.01 13.32 -0.41
N SER A 199 -0.50 12.75 -1.50
CA SER A 199 0.28 12.43 -2.70
C SER A 199 -0.54 12.59 -3.99
N GLU A 200 0.16 12.90 -5.07
CA GLU A 200 -0.35 12.90 -6.45
C GLU A 200 0.25 11.77 -7.30
N GLU A 201 1.00 10.87 -6.66
CA GLU A 201 1.68 9.77 -7.34
C GLU A 201 0.67 8.78 -7.91
N ARG A 202 0.90 8.39 -9.18
CA ARG A 202 -0.03 7.58 -9.97
C ARG A 202 0.57 6.29 -10.47
N THR A 203 1.88 6.12 -10.33
CA THR A 203 2.54 4.90 -10.78
C THR A 203 2.39 3.83 -9.71
N TYR A 204 2.14 2.59 -10.12
CA TYR A 204 1.99 1.47 -9.18
C TYR A 204 3.21 1.32 -8.25
N THR A 205 4.43 1.57 -8.73
CA THR A 205 5.65 1.49 -7.92
C THR A 205 5.70 2.53 -6.80
N GLU A 206 5.28 3.76 -7.08
CA GLU A 206 5.23 4.83 -6.07
C GLU A 206 4.09 4.57 -5.06
N ILE A 207 2.93 4.12 -5.54
CA ILE A 207 1.81 3.73 -4.66
C ILE A 207 2.22 2.60 -3.71
N GLU A 208 2.90 1.56 -4.21
CA GLU A 208 3.43 0.46 -3.40
C GLU A 208 4.45 0.97 -2.37
N SER A 209 5.34 1.88 -2.75
CA SER A 209 6.32 2.48 -1.83
C SER A 209 5.63 3.27 -0.74
N ILE A 210 4.66 4.11 -1.08
CA ILE A 210 3.90 4.91 -0.12
C ILE A 210 3.20 3.99 0.89
N ILE A 211 2.48 2.97 0.43
CA ILE A 211 1.76 2.04 1.32
C ILE A 211 2.73 1.30 2.25
N PHE A 212 3.85 0.80 1.72
CA PHE A 212 4.90 0.17 2.52
C PHE A 212 5.45 1.13 3.58
N ASP A 213 5.78 2.36 3.19
CA ASP A 213 6.34 3.36 4.10
C ASP A 213 5.33 3.78 5.17
N ARG A 214 4.03 3.88 4.84
CA ARG A 214 2.97 4.13 5.83
C ARG A 214 2.91 3.02 6.87
N ILE A 215 2.98 1.75 6.45
CA ILE A 215 2.97 0.61 7.38
C ILE A 215 4.21 0.64 8.28
N ALA A 216 5.40 0.82 7.68
CA ALA A 216 6.66 0.79 8.40
C ALA A 216 6.80 1.96 9.40
N GLN A 217 6.46 3.17 8.96
CA GLN A 217 6.70 4.39 9.74
C GLN A 217 5.57 4.68 10.74
N HIS A 218 4.35 4.22 10.45
CA HIS A 218 3.16 4.45 11.26
C HIS A 218 2.43 3.12 11.55
N PRO A 219 3.05 2.22 12.33
CA PRO A 219 2.42 0.97 12.72
C PRO A 219 1.14 1.27 13.51
N THR A 220 0.13 0.41 13.31
CA THR A 220 -1.14 0.59 14.01
C THR A 220 -1.02 0.28 15.49
N THR A 221 -1.83 0.97 16.29
CA THR A 221 -1.97 0.71 17.73
C THR A 221 -3.32 0.14 18.11
N CYS A 222 -4.13 -0.27 17.13
CA CYS A 222 -5.41 -0.90 17.39
C CYS A 222 -5.82 -1.90 16.30
N GLY A 223 -6.60 -2.88 16.72
CA GLY A 223 -7.35 -3.77 15.84
C GLY A 223 -8.81 -3.35 15.79
N ILE A 224 -9.46 -3.61 14.65
CA ILE A 224 -10.89 -3.38 14.46
C ILE A 224 -11.57 -4.73 14.28
N LYS A 225 -12.64 -4.96 15.02
CA LYS A 225 -13.59 -6.05 14.80
C LYS A 225 -14.93 -5.41 14.47
N ALA A 226 -15.60 -5.88 13.43
CA ALA A 226 -16.88 -5.32 13.04
C ALA A 226 -17.79 -6.36 12.42
N GLN A 227 -19.08 -6.11 12.52
CA GLN A 227 -20.11 -6.87 11.83
C GLN A 227 -21.18 -5.93 11.31
N CYS A 228 -21.63 -6.16 10.09
CA CYS A 228 -22.73 -5.42 9.51
C CYS A 228 -23.67 -6.34 8.76
N ASP A 229 -24.91 -5.91 8.69
CA ASP A 229 -25.89 -6.54 7.83
C ASP A 229 -26.87 -5.48 7.30
N TYR A 230 -27.39 -5.73 6.11
CA TYR A 230 -28.43 -4.91 5.51
C TYR A 230 -29.60 -5.81 5.12
N ASN A 231 -30.74 -5.60 5.77
CA ASN A 231 -31.93 -6.39 5.56
C ASN A 231 -33.18 -5.48 5.54
N ASP A 232 -34.03 -5.65 4.53
CA ASP A 232 -35.31 -4.95 4.39
C ASP A 232 -35.25 -3.44 4.66
N GLY A 233 -34.25 -2.74 4.09
CA GLY A 233 -34.10 -1.29 4.26
C GLY A 233 -33.43 -0.86 5.56
N THR A 234 -33.05 -1.81 6.42
CA THR A 234 -32.43 -1.56 7.72
C THR A 234 -30.96 -1.93 7.69
N LEU A 235 -30.09 -0.97 8.01
CA LEU A 235 -28.67 -1.19 8.22
C LEU A 235 -28.42 -1.46 9.70
N SER A 236 -27.73 -2.56 9.99
CA SER A 236 -27.16 -2.84 11.30
C SER A 236 -25.64 -2.84 11.21
N LEU A 237 -24.97 -2.14 12.11
CA LEU A 237 -23.51 -2.10 12.19
C LEU A 237 -23.07 -2.07 13.65
N GLN A 238 -22.17 -2.98 13.99
CA GLN A 238 -21.50 -3.02 15.28
C GLN A 238 -19.99 -3.07 15.07
N ALA A 239 -19.26 -2.21 15.77
CA ALA A 239 -17.81 -2.15 15.66
C ALA A 239 -17.14 -1.94 17.01
N TRP A 240 -16.06 -2.68 17.19
CA TRP A 240 -15.20 -2.69 18.36
C TRP A 240 -13.78 -2.33 17.96
N LEU A 241 -13.11 -1.65 18.86
CA LEU A 241 -11.69 -1.36 18.77
C LEU A 241 -11.00 -2.04 19.95
N LYS A 242 -9.87 -2.70 19.69
CA LYS A 242 -8.98 -3.21 20.72
C LYS A 242 -7.61 -2.55 20.60
N THR A 243 -7.11 -1.95 21.67
CA THR A 243 -5.86 -1.17 21.65
C THR A 243 -4.65 -2.00 22.03
N SER A 244 -3.49 -1.69 21.43
CA SER A 244 -2.16 -2.11 21.91
C SER A 244 -1.40 -0.96 22.59
N ALA A 245 -1.84 0.29 22.40
CA ALA A 245 -1.30 1.46 23.09
C ALA A 245 -2.42 2.32 23.68
N ALA A 246 -2.14 2.99 24.79
CA ALA A 246 -3.07 3.96 25.36
C ALA A 246 -3.20 5.18 24.45
N GLY A 247 -4.39 5.78 24.39
CA GLY A 247 -4.64 6.92 23.52
C GLY A 247 -6.10 7.35 23.49
N LYS A 248 -6.37 8.44 22.77
CA LYS A 248 -7.72 8.87 22.46
C LYS A 248 -8.10 8.33 21.09
N TYR A 249 -9.22 7.61 21.03
CA TYR A 249 -9.72 6.91 19.85
C TYR A 249 -11.17 7.24 19.54
N ASP A 250 -11.54 7.09 18.27
CA ASP A 250 -12.92 7.07 17.79
C ASP A 250 -13.03 6.05 16.63
N LEU A 251 -14.24 5.63 16.25
CA LEU A 251 -14.45 4.76 15.09
C LEU A 251 -15.43 5.41 14.11
N GLY A 252 -14.96 5.68 12.90
CA GLY A 252 -15.79 6.08 11.78
C GLY A 252 -16.09 4.93 10.85
N TYR A 253 -17.04 5.13 9.95
CA TYR A 253 -17.44 4.14 8.96
C TYR A 253 -17.88 4.79 7.65
N ALA A 254 -17.72 4.05 6.56
CA ALA A 254 -18.13 4.44 5.21
C ALA A 254 -18.83 3.29 4.51
N MET A 255 -19.79 3.60 3.65
CA MET A 255 -20.40 2.64 2.75
C MET A 255 -19.85 2.87 1.34
N LEU A 256 -19.33 1.81 0.75
CA LEU A 256 -18.79 1.83 -0.60
C LEU A 256 -19.70 1.09 -1.56
N LYS A 257 -19.65 1.48 -2.84
CA LYS A 257 -20.30 0.79 -3.93
C LYS A 257 -19.33 0.61 -5.10
N ASP A 258 -19.23 -0.63 -5.55
CA ASP A 258 -18.47 -1.04 -6.73
C ASP A 258 -19.36 -1.09 -7.97
N ASP A 259 -18.73 -1.18 -9.14
CA ASP A 259 -19.34 -1.20 -10.47
C ASP A 259 -20.34 -0.06 -10.74
N CYS A 260 -19.97 1.16 -10.34
CA CYS A 260 -20.79 2.36 -10.58
C CYS A 260 -20.60 2.86 -12.03
N PRO A 261 -21.64 2.91 -12.87
CA PRO A 261 -21.48 3.28 -14.28
C PRO A 261 -21.08 4.75 -14.46
N GLY A 262 -20.09 5.05 -15.29
CA GLY A 262 -19.64 6.43 -15.47
C GLY A 262 -20.65 7.36 -16.14
N GLY A 263 -21.43 6.84 -17.09
CA GLY A 263 -22.34 7.64 -17.92
C GLY A 263 -21.63 8.28 -19.12
N ALA A 264 -22.39 9.05 -19.90
CA ALA A 264 -21.97 9.49 -21.25
C ALA A 264 -20.78 10.44 -21.28
N ASP A 265 -20.60 11.26 -20.24
CA ASP A 265 -19.59 12.32 -20.18
C ASP A 265 -18.45 11.99 -19.19
N ALA A 266 -18.36 10.74 -18.73
CA ALA A 266 -17.32 10.30 -17.81
C ALA A 266 -16.08 9.79 -18.54
N TYR A 267 -14.92 9.93 -17.90
CA TYR A 267 -13.64 9.44 -18.44
C TYR A 267 -13.36 7.96 -18.15
N GLU A 268 -14.18 7.32 -17.31
CA GLU A 268 -14.12 5.90 -16.98
C GLU A 268 -15.51 5.30 -17.20
N GLU A 269 -15.57 4.08 -17.72
CA GLU A 269 -16.84 3.38 -17.97
C GLU A 269 -17.51 2.95 -16.66
N GLU A 270 -16.69 2.68 -15.65
CA GLU A 270 -17.06 2.13 -14.36
C GLU A 270 -16.17 2.71 -13.25
N TYR A 271 -16.72 2.82 -12.04
CA TYR A 271 -16.04 3.32 -10.86
C TYR A 271 -16.28 2.35 -9.69
N ASP A 272 -15.19 1.98 -9.03
CA ASP A 272 -15.20 1.16 -7.82
C ASP A 272 -14.95 1.99 -6.57
N ASN A 273 -15.20 1.39 -5.40
CA ASN A 273 -14.97 2.00 -4.09
C ASN A 273 -15.67 3.36 -3.90
N VAL A 274 -16.74 3.63 -4.65
CA VAL A 274 -17.45 4.91 -4.61
C VAL A 274 -18.07 5.09 -3.22
N VAL A 275 -17.68 6.15 -2.51
CA VAL A 275 -18.24 6.45 -1.19
C VAL A 275 -19.67 6.96 -1.35
N THR A 276 -20.64 6.18 -0.88
CA THR A 276 -22.08 6.48 -0.97
C THR A 276 -22.68 6.93 0.37
N GLY A 277 -21.97 6.69 1.47
CA GLY A 277 -22.34 7.14 2.81
C GLY A 277 -21.14 7.17 3.73
N LEU A 278 -21.16 8.07 4.71
CA LEU A 278 -20.02 8.33 5.58
C LEU A 278 -20.49 8.78 6.97
N SER A 279 -19.85 8.30 8.03
CA SER A 279 -20.14 8.73 9.40
C SER A 279 -19.64 10.16 9.64
N ALA A 280 -20.19 10.84 10.66
CA ALA A 280 -19.84 12.23 10.95
C ALA A 280 -18.36 12.42 11.32
N ASN A 281 -17.73 11.42 11.94
CA ASN A 281 -16.31 11.39 12.29
C ASN A 281 -15.43 10.91 11.12
N TYR A 282 -15.64 11.43 9.92
CA TYR A 282 -14.82 11.02 8.77
C TYR A 282 -13.42 11.62 8.74
N GLU A 283 -13.16 12.61 9.60
CA GLU A 283 -11.89 13.35 9.58
C GLU A 283 -11.54 14.01 10.93
N TYR A 284 -12.40 13.83 11.93
CA TYR A 284 -12.31 14.42 13.26
C TYR A 284 -13.01 13.52 14.26
N PHE A 285 -12.69 13.71 15.54
CA PHE A 285 -13.40 13.03 16.62
C PHE A 285 -14.80 13.59 16.85
N THR A 286 -15.76 12.69 17.01
CA THR A 286 -17.04 13.04 17.61
C THR A 286 -16.90 13.23 19.13
N PRO A 287 -17.92 13.78 19.81
CA PRO A 287 -18.02 13.70 21.26
C PRO A 287 -18.03 12.26 21.83
N GLY A 288 -18.24 11.25 20.98
CA GLY A 288 -18.20 9.82 21.35
C GLY A 288 -16.79 9.24 21.47
N ALA A 289 -15.75 9.98 21.08
CA ALA A 289 -14.36 9.54 21.20
C ALA A 289 -14.00 9.20 22.66
N GLN A 290 -13.25 8.11 22.86
CA GLN A 290 -12.89 7.57 24.17
C GLN A 290 -11.40 7.69 24.43
N GLN A 291 -11.03 7.91 25.69
CA GLN A 291 -9.68 7.64 26.17
C GLN A 291 -9.62 6.17 26.57
N LEU A 292 -8.71 5.41 25.96
CA LEU A 292 -8.53 3.99 26.22
C LEU A 292 -7.10 3.71 26.68
N GLU A 293 -6.94 2.75 27.58
CA GLU A 293 -5.65 2.21 27.99
C GLU A 293 -5.19 1.08 27.04
N SER A 294 -3.92 0.68 27.11
CA SER A 294 -3.41 -0.45 26.34
C SER A 294 -4.12 -1.76 26.73
N GLY A 295 -4.55 -2.54 25.75
CA GLY A 295 -5.21 -3.84 25.94
C GLY A 295 -6.73 -3.75 26.13
N GLU A 296 -7.30 -2.55 26.21
CA GLU A 296 -8.75 -2.36 26.33
C GLU A 296 -9.48 -2.67 25.02
N GLU A 297 -10.69 -3.21 25.15
CA GLU A 297 -11.63 -3.40 24.05
C GLU A 297 -12.88 -2.56 24.33
N TYR A 298 -13.30 -1.77 23.34
CA TYR A 298 -14.46 -0.88 23.46
C TYR A 298 -15.36 -0.96 22.22
N LYS A 299 -16.67 -1.00 22.43
CA LYS A 299 -17.68 -0.95 21.37
C LYS A 299 -18.06 0.50 21.08
N PHE A 300 -17.61 1.04 19.95
CA PHE A 300 -17.92 2.42 19.56
C PHE A 300 -19.21 2.54 18.76
N VAL A 301 -19.50 1.55 17.91
CA VAL A 301 -20.64 1.59 17.00
C VAL A 301 -21.62 0.49 17.39
N ASP A 302 -22.88 0.86 17.56
CA ASP A 302 -24.00 -0.04 17.76
C ASP A 302 -25.25 0.62 17.16
N ILE A 303 -25.41 0.49 15.85
CA ILE A 303 -26.53 1.07 15.12
C ILE A 303 -27.38 -0.03 14.52
N SER A 304 -28.69 0.17 14.55
CA SER A 304 -29.67 -0.61 13.80
C SER A 304 -30.80 0.34 13.43
N SER A 305 -30.79 0.79 12.19
CA SER A 305 -31.63 1.90 11.74
C SER A 305 -32.11 1.69 10.31
N ALA A 306 -33.37 2.03 10.07
CA ALA A 306 -33.90 2.14 8.71
C ALA A 306 -33.14 3.24 7.96
N MET A 307 -32.76 2.96 6.72
CA MET A 307 -32.16 3.95 5.84
C MET A 307 -33.27 4.83 5.24
N ASP A 308 -33.06 6.15 5.26
CA ASP A 308 -33.99 7.12 4.66
C ASP A 308 -34.23 6.83 3.17
N GLN A 309 -33.21 6.30 2.49
CA GLN A 309 -33.27 5.79 1.13
C GLN A 309 -32.75 4.35 1.13
N PRO A 310 -33.65 3.35 1.08
CA PRO A 310 -33.25 1.95 0.96
C PRO A 310 -32.37 1.72 -0.28
N LEU A 311 -31.34 0.90 -0.11
CA LEU A 311 -30.48 0.45 -1.19
C LEU A 311 -31.27 -0.38 -2.19
N THR A 312 -30.93 -0.22 -3.46
CA THR A 312 -31.52 -0.96 -4.58
C THR A 312 -30.43 -1.55 -5.45
N GLY A 313 -30.79 -2.61 -6.19
CA GLY A 313 -29.88 -3.33 -7.09
C GLY A 313 -29.15 -4.48 -6.39
N ASP A 314 -27.99 -4.84 -6.94
CA ASP A 314 -27.16 -5.93 -6.44
C ASP A 314 -26.39 -5.49 -5.19
N LEU A 315 -26.77 -6.06 -4.04
CA LEU A 315 -26.16 -5.75 -2.75
C LEU A 315 -24.73 -6.29 -2.60
N SER A 316 -24.31 -7.25 -3.44
CA SER A 316 -22.94 -7.79 -3.41
C SER A 316 -21.88 -6.77 -3.82
N LYS A 317 -22.31 -5.70 -4.51
CA LYS A 317 -21.48 -4.56 -4.91
C LYS A 317 -21.27 -3.55 -3.79
N TYR A 318 -21.96 -3.69 -2.66
CA TYR A 318 -21.83 -2.79 -1.53
C TYR A 318 -20.94 -3.40 -0.46
N SER A 319 -20.15 -2.55 0.18
CA SER A 319 -19.32 -2.94 1.32
C SER A 319 -19.33 -1.88 2.40
N MET A 320 -19.07 -2.32 3.63
CA MET A 320 -18.92 -1.46 4.78
C MET A 320 -17.44 -1.36 5.14
N VAL A 321 -16.97 -0.14 5.35
CA VAL A 321 -15.63 0.17 5.83
C VAL A 321 -15.74 0.73 7.23
N VAL A 322 -14.86 0.30 8.12
CA VAL A 322 -14.71 0.85 9.47
C VAL A 322 -13.27 1.28 9.66
N PHE A 323 -13.04 2.52 10.09
CA PHE A 323 -11.71 3.07 10.32
C PHE A 323 -11.58 3.64 11.73
N ALA A 324 -10.46 3.31 12.38
CA ALA A 324 -10.10 3.80 13.70
C ALA A 324 -9.38 5.13 13.60
N LEU A 325 -9.93 6.15 14.23
CA LEU A 325 -9.29 7.44 14.38
C LEU A 325 -8.47 7.46 15.66
N LYS A 326 -7.33 8.15 15.62
CA LYS A 326 -6.44 8.34 16.77
C LYS A 326 -5.89 9.75 16.80
N GLN A 327 -5.69 10.26 18.02
CA GLN A 327 -5.00 11.54 18.24
C GLN A 327 -3.50 11.33 18.06
N GLU A 328 -2.88 12.08 17.16
CA GLU A 328 -1.42 12.15 17.03
C GLU A 328 -0.98 13.62 17.10
N GLY A 329 -0.43 14.02 18.26
CA GLY A 329 -0.16 15.42 18.55
C GLY A 329 -1.44 16.26 18.42
N SER A 330 -1.43 17.25 17.53
CA SER A 330 -2.62 18.08 17.24
C SER A 330 -3.51 17.55 16.12
N LYS A 331 -3.12 16.46 15.45
CA LYS A 331 -3.85 15.86 14.33
C LYS A 331 -4.75 14.71 14.78
N VAL A 332 -5.79 14.46 14.00
CA VAL A 332 -6.52 13.20 14.01
C VAL A 332 -6.11 12.44 12.76
N ILE A 333 -5.62 11.22 12.93
CA ILE A 333 -5.20 10.33 11.84
C ILE A 333 -6.03 9.05 11.87
N ILE A 334 -5.96 8.27 10.79
CA ILE A 334 -6.47 6.90 10.79
C ILE A 334 -5.36 5.93 11.24
N ASP A 335 -5.60 5.29 12.37
CA ASP A 335 -4.69 4.31 12.95
C ASP A 335 -4.83 2.94 12.27
N ASN A 336 -6.05 2.54 11.88
CA ASN A 336 -6.32 1.31 11.14
C ASN A 336 -7.64 1.38 10.36
N VAL A 337 -7.83 0.46 9.41
CA VAL A 337 -9.06 0.33 8.61
C VAL A 337 -9.35 -1.12 8.24
N VAL A 338 -10.63 -1.48 8.18
CA VAL A 338 -11.12 -2.78 7.70
C VAL A 338 -12.30 -2.59 6.75
N ARG A 339 -12.45 -3.52 5.81
CA ARG A 339 -13.57 -3.58 4.86
C ARG A 339 -14.25 -4.95 4.97
N MET A 340 -15.56 -4.98 4.87
CA MET A 340 -16.38 -6.20 4.85
C MET A 340 -17.56 -6.05 3.88
N PRO A 341 -18.12 -7.15 3.35
CA PRO A 341 -19.37 -7.11 2.58
C PRO A 341 -20.48 -6.43 3.37
N LEU A 342 -21.44 -5.79 2.69
CA LEU A 342 -22.54 -5.12 3.40
C LEU A 342 -23.53 -6.12 4.04
N VAL A 343 -23.81 -7.24 3.36
CA VAL A 343 -24.74 -8.29 3.78
C VAL A 343 -23.96 -9.43 4.41
N ASP A 344 -24.39 -9.91 5.58
CA ASP A 344 -23.70 -10.94 6.38
C ASP A 344 -22.19 -10.63 6.59
N GLY A 345 -21.87 -9.34 6.66
CA GLY A 345 -20.50 -8.84 6.74
C GLY A 345 -19.91 -9.01 8.12
N SER A 346 -18.71 -9.57 8.20
CA SER A 346 -17.94 -9.59 9.44
C SER A 346 -16.43 -9.58 9.20
N VAL A 347 -15.71 -9.01 10.16
CA VAL A 347 -14.26 -9.02 10.25
C VAL A 347 -13.86 -9.11 11.72
N ASP A 348 -12.97 -10.04 12.05
CA ASP A 348 -12.37 -10.15 13.39
C ASP A 348 -11.04 -9.39 13.44
N TYR A 349 -10.46 -9.24 14.63
CA TYR A 349 -9.16 -8.63 14.80
C TYR A 349 -8.09 -9.36 13.97
N ILE A 350 -7.40 -8.58 13.13
CA ILE A 350 -6.28 -9.09 12.33
C ILE A 350 -4.98 -8.76 13.06
N TYR A 351 -4.26 -9.80 13.47
CA TYR A 351 -2.98 -9.70 14.16
C TYR A 351 -1.81 -9.78 13.17
N ASN A 352 -0.66 -9.22 13.55
CA ASN A 352 0.61 -9.39 12.83
C ASN A 352 1.22 -10.78 13.06
#